data_AF-A0A7S2E134-F1
#
_entry.id   AF-A0A7S2E134-F1
#
_cell.length_a   1.000
_cell.length_b   1.000
_cell.length_c   1.000
_cell.angle_alpha   90.00
_cell.angle_beta   90.00
_cell.angle_gamma   90.00
#
_symmetry.space_group_name_H-M   'P 1'
#
loop_
_entity.id
_entity.type
_entity.pdbx_description
1 polymer ?
#
loop_
_entity_poly.entity_id
_entity_poly.type
_entity_poly.pdbx_seq_one_letter_code
_entity_poly.pdbx_strand_id
1 'polypeptide(L)'
;MPSDVAAVNGTKRAKASSASAAVECNGTTKPPPVQLPAGSAVQFFHTVDPAAKGALLVRPSSSSAVFDRLWLLQTSCWVDGVLQAPYDSMAFDPADRNTWANVVPRQDVQFVDRNGRPAGQSGLAPRRARYVREPLAQNPLLSLVFVRWGGDYSAWMDEQEANDGDWGKYGSPPSDQYMAAVVDEGLMRHPRLVGGPAVLDFEVFGLFVSSSREAWEVGGAAPMLSKVLKGKKRTCFWMLWPAEWRDTGDPDFACYVERQALFGAMRACEAAGLRSGFPHPADQFE
;
A
#
# COMPACT_ATOMS: atom_id res chain seq x y z
N MET A 1 17.34 -57.46 -19.94
CA MET A 1 18.59 -57.13 -19.24
C MET A 1 18.42 -55.76 -18.60
N PRO A 2 18.29 -55.67 -17.27
CA PRO A 2 18.18 -54.38 -16.60
C PRO A 2 19.58 -53.81 -16.35
N SER A 3 19.80 -52.57 -16.77
CA SER A 3 21.00 -51.78 -16.46
C SER A 3 20.71 -50.90 -15.24
N ASP A 4 21.24 -51.33 -14.10
CA ASP A 4 21.56 -50.49 -12.94
C ASP A 4 22.70 -49.50 -13.28
N VAL A 5 22.99 -48.60 -12.33
CA VAL A 5 24.04 -47.55 -12.24
C VAL A 5 23.44 -46.14 -12.41
N ALA A 6 23.50 -45.18 -11.48
CA ALA A 6 24.13 -45.09 -10.16
C ALA A 6 23.44 -44.01 -9.31
N ALA A 7 23.51 -44.19 -8.00
CA ALA A 7 23.20 -43.19 -7.00
C ALA A 7 24.22 -42.03 -7.02
N VAL A 8 23.74 -40.79 -6.93
CA VAL A 8 24.58 -39.62 -6.63
C VAL A 8 24.34 -39.20 -5.18
N ASN A 9 25.44 -39.27 -4.43
CA ASN A 9 25.54 -38.88 -3.03
C ASN A 9 25.43 -37.36 -2.84
N GLY A 10 24.54 -36.97 -1.94
CA GLY A 10 24.80 -36.07 -0.81
C GLY A 10 25.61 -34.79 -1.00
N THR A 11 24.90 -33.65 -1.02
CA THR A 11 25.40 -32.41 -0.43
C THR A 11 24.52 -32.03 0.75
N LYS A 12 25.04 -32.28 1.96
CA LYS A 12 24.47 -31.79 3.22
C LYS A 12 24.51 -30.26 3.19
N ARG A 13 23.35 -29.62 3.02
CA ARG A 13 23.21 -28.17 3.16
C ARG A 13 23.40 -27.82 4.64
N ALA A 14 24.42 -27.02 4.92
CA ALA A 14 24.73 -26.53 6.25
C ALA A 14 23.53 -25.74 6.82
N LYS A 15 23.09 -26.10 8.03
CA LYS A 15 22.21 -25.26 8.85
C LYS A 15 23.00 -24.01 9.23
N ALA A 16 22.79 -22.92 8.52
CA ALA A 16 23.17 -21.60 8.99
C ALA A 16 22.19 -21.21 10.10
N SER A 17 22.59 -21.43 11.35
CA SER A 17 21.95 -20.81 12.51
C SER A 17 22.37 -19.35 12.56
N SER A 18 21.69 -18.48 11.80
CA SER A 18 21.76 -17.05 12.06
C SER A 18 20.91 -16.77 13.30
N ALA A 19 21.57 -16.75 14.45
CA ALA A 19 21.03 -16.07 15.63
C ALA A 19 20.78 -14.61 15.24
N SER A 20 19.53 -14.29 14.88
CA SER A 20 19.12 -12.89 14.76
C SER A 20 19.12 -12.33 16.17
N ALA A 21 20.16 -11.55 16.49
CA ALA A 21 20.09 -10.65 17.63
C ALA A 21 18.83 -9.81 17.44
N ALA A 22 17.85 -10.00 18.33
CA ALA A 22 16.66 -9.19 18.38
C ALA A 22 17.12 -7.75 18.60
N VAL A 23 17.01 -6.93 17.55
CA VAL A 23 17.18 -5.49 17.69
C VAL A 23 15.99 -5.04 18.54
N GLU A 24 16.26 -4.71 19.80
CA GLU A 24 15.33 -4.06 20.71
C GLU A 24 14.79 -2.80 20.04
N CYS A 25 13.56 -2.89 19.51
CA CYS A 25 12.81 -1.74 19.08
C CYS A 25 12.33 -1.01 20.32
N ASN A 26 13.09 -0.01 20.77
CA ASN A 26 12.66 1.04 21.70
C ASN A 26 11.59 1.95 21.05
N GLY A 27 10.46 1.36 20.65
CA GLY A 27 9.25 2.10 20.35
C GLY A 27 8.50 2.33 21.65
N THR A 28 8.77 3.45 22.32
CA THR A 28 8.00 3.93 23.46
C THR A 28 6.59 4.30 22.99
N THR A 29 5.77 3.29 22.75
CA THR A 29 4.35 3.46 22.42
C THR A 29 3.60 3.53 23.75
N LYS A 30 3.20 4.74 24.15
CA LYS A 30 2.21 4.87 25.20
C LYS A 30 0.97 4.07 24.75
N PRO A 31 0.38 3.23 25.61
CA PRO A 31 -0.90 2.60 25.30
C PRO A 31 -1.91 3.69 24.95
N PRO A 32 -2.87 3.41 24.05
CA PRO A 32 -3.89 4.38 23.69
C PRO A 32 -4.57 4.91 24.97
N PRO A 33 -4.85 6.22 25.05
CA PRO A 33 -5.54 6.78 26.21
C PRO A 33 -6.85 6.03 26.42
N VAL A 34 -7.07 5.59 27.66
CA VAL A 34 -8.19 4.72 28.04
C VAL A 34 -9.52 5.37 27.64
N GLN A 35 -9.63 6.69 27.83
CA GLN A 35 -10.78 7.51 27.46
C GLN A 35 -10.35 8.82 26.82
N LEU A 36 -11.09 9.26 25.80
CA LEU A 36 -10.91 10.53 25.10
C LEU A 36 -12.24 11.30 25.09
N PRO A 37 -12.28 12.57 25.52
CA PRO A 37 -13.50 13.37 25.46
C PRO A 37 -13.86 13.77 24.01
N ALA A 38 -15.12 14.17 23.81
CA ALA A 38 -15.55 14.79 22.57
C ALA A 38 -14.76 16.09 22.33
N GLY A 39 -14.43 16.38 21.06
CA GLY A 39 -13.63 17.53 20.67
C GLY A 39 -12.12 17.32 20.77
N SER A 40 -11.64 16.18 21.30
CA SER A 40 -10.22 15.85 21.29
C SER A 40 -9.68 15.75 19.87
N ALA A 41 -8.53 16.39 19.63
CA ALA A 41 -7.73 16.15 18.43
C ALA A 41 -7.16 14.74 18.47
N VAL A 42 -7.33 14.00 17.37
CA VAL A 42 -6.89 12.61 17.23
C VAL A 42 -6.30 12.38 15.85
N GLN A 43 -5.54 11.31 15.71
CA GLN A 43 -5.27 10.68 14.42
C GLN A 43 -6.12 9.43 14.31
N PHE A 44 -6.73 9.22 13.16
CA PHE A 44 -7.44 7.98 12.83
C PHE A 44 -6.77 7.31 11.64
N PHE A 45 -6.72 5.98 11.65
CA PHE A 45 -6.14 5.26 10.52
C PHE A 45 -7.21 5.11 9.43
N HIS A 46 -7.02 5.82 8.33
CA HIS A 46 -7.83 5.69 7.13
C HIS A 46 -7.26 4.53 6.32
N THR A 47 -8.10 3.54 6.02
CA THR A 47 -7.76 2.45 5.10
C THR A 47 -8.91 2.27 4.11
N VAL A 48 -8.57 2.14 2.83
CA VAL A 48 -9.55 1.93 1.76
C VAL A 48 -8.92 1.07 0.67
N ASP A 49 -9.73 0.18 0.11
CA ASP A 49 -9.39 -0.53 -1.12
C ASP A 49 -9.66 0.38 -2.33
N PRO A 50 -8.66 0.73 -3.15
CA PRO A 50 -8.85 1.53 -4.36
C PRO A 50 -9.82 0.94 -5.39
N ALA A 51 -10.03 -0.39 -5.39
CA ALA A 51 -11.04 -1.04 -6.25
C ALA A 51 -12.47 -0.75 -5.80
N ALA A 52 -12.67 -0.42 -4.53
CA ALA A 52 -14.01 -0.23 -4.00
C ALA A 52 -14.70 0.97 -4.65
N LYS A 53 -15.92 0.78 -5.13
CA LYS A 53 -16.73 1.86 -5.69
C LYS A 53 -16.91 2.99 -4.66
N GLY A 54 -16.51 4.19 -5.03
CA GLY A 54 -16.57 5.36 -4.14
C GLY A 54 -15.47 5.42 -3.08
N ALA A 55 -14.38 4.65 -3.27
CA ALA A 55 -13.18 4.76 -2.45
C ALA A 55 -12.70 6.22 -2.36
N LEU A 56 -12.53 6.68 -1.12
CA LEU A 56 -11.98 8.00 -0.81
C LEU A 56 -10.51 7.86 -0.47
N LEU A 57 -9.65 8.28 -1.37
CA LEU A 57 -8.20 8.27 -1.22
C LEU A 57 -7.73 9.61 -0.66
N VAL A 58 -6.58 9.62 0.02
CA VAL A 58 -6.03 10.85 0.59
C VAL A 58 -4.91 11.39 -0.30
N ARG A 59 -5.00 12.65 -0.70
CA ARG A 59 -3.90 13.32 -1.40
C ARG A 59 -2.81 13.72 -0.37
N PRO A 60 -1.53 13.38 -0.60
CA PRO A 60 -0.45 13.80 0.29
C PRO A 60 -0.35 15.32 0.35
N SER A 61 -0.25 15.91 1.54
CA SER A 61 -0.16 17.37 1.72
C SER A 61 1.06 18.01 1.06
N SER A 62 2.09 17.21 0.77
CA SER A 62 3.33 17.62 0.09
C SER A 62 3.35 17.25 -1.40
N SER A 63 2.19 16.89 -1.99
CA SER A 63 2.06 16.58 -3.42
C SER A 63 2.56 17.76 -4.25
N SER A 64 3.55 17.51 -5.11
CA SER A 64 3.93 18.46 -6.16
C SER A 64 2.96 18.31 -7.34
N ALA A 65 2.90 19.31 -8.22
CA ALA A 65 2.09 19.24 -9.45
C ALA A 65 2.38 17.98 -10.31
N VAL A 66 3.56 17.36 -10.16
CA VAL A 66 3.93 16.11 -10.83
C VAL A 66 3.14 14.92 -10.26
N PHE A 67 2.92 14.88 -8.95
CA PHE A 67 2.13 13.82 -8.31
C PHE A 67 0.62 14.03 -8.42
N ASP A 68 0.18 15.25 -8.70
CA ASP A 68 -1.20 15.50 -9.13
C ASP A 68 -1.47 14.94 -10.54
N ARG A 69 -0.43 14.74 -11.37
CA ARG A 69 -0.53 14.09 -12.68
C ARG A 69 -0.34 12.57 -12.62
N LEU A 70 0.62 12.09 -11.82
CA LEU A 70 0.89 10.65 -11.63
C LEU A 70 0.03 10.00 -10.54
N TRP A 71 -0.94 10.77 -10.02
CA TRP A 71 -1.95 10.37 -9.03
C TRP A 71 -1.35 9.57 -7.86
N LEU A 72 -0.33 10.10 -7.19
CA LEU A 72 0.18 9.47 -5.97
C LEU A 72 -0.82 9.71 -4.83
N LEU A 73 -1.57 8.68 -4.45
CA LEU A 73 -2.66 8.77 -3.49
C LEU A 73 -2.49 7.79 -2.34
N GLN A 74 -2.77 8.20 -1.10
CA GLN A 74 -2.69 7.33 0.07
C GLN A 74 -3.96 6.49 0.22
N THR A 75 -3.75 5.18 0.36
CA THR A 75 -4.80 4.17 0.55
C THR A 75 -4.88 3.72 2.01
N SER A 76 -3.76 3.73 2.72
CA SER A 76 -3.68 3.40 4.16
C SER A 76 -2.75 4.38 4.86
N CYS A 77 -3.26 5.25 5.74
CA CYS A 77 -2.44 6.20 6.49
C CYS A 77 -3.13 6.74 7.74
N TRP A 78 -2.34 7.31 8.65
CA TRP A 78 -2.86 8.12 9.74
C TRP A 78 -3.28 9.49 9.24
N VAL A 79 -4.52 9.87 9.53
CA VAL A 79 -5.13 11.14 9.15
C VAL A 79 -5.55 11.89 10.39
N ASP A 80 -5.27 13.18 10.43
CA ASP A 80 -5.67 14.03 11.55
C ASP A 80 -7.19 14.32 11.51
N GLY A 81 -7.82 14.35 12.68
CA GLY A 81 -9.23 14.63 12.85
C GLY A 81 -9.60 15.05 14.27
N VAL A 82 -10.90 15.16 14.51
CA VAL A 82 -11.49 15.54 15.81
C VAL A 82 -12.59 14.55 16.17
N LEU A 83 -12.61 14.07 17.41
CA LEU A 83 -13.68 13.21 17.92
C LEU A 83 -15.01 13.97 18.03
N GLN A 84 -16.08 13.43 17.45
CA GLN A 84 -17.43 13.98 17.62
C GLN A 84 -18.08 13.60 18.94
N ALA A 85 -17.74 12.43 19.47
CA ALA A 85 -18.29 11.87 20.69
C ALA A 85 -17.14 11.36 21.56
N PRO A 86 -17.34 11.23 22.88
CA PRO A 86 -16.36 10.59 23.74
C PRO A 86 -16.07 9.17 23.25
N TYR A 87 -14.82 8.75 23.36
CA TYR A 87 -14.37 7.42 22.99
C TYR A 87 -13.77 6.72 24.21
N ASP A 88 -14.18 5.48 24.45
CA ASP A 88 -13.62 4.61 25.48
C ASP A 88 -13.06 3.35 24.84
N SER A 89 -11.74 3.18 24.94
CA SER A 89 -11.04 2.01 24.40
C SER A 89 -11.43 0.71 25.10
N MET A 90 -11.97 0.75 26.32
CA MET A 90 -12.44 -0.43 27.06
C MET A 90 -13.79 -0.94 26.56
N ALA A 91 -14.59 -0.06 25.93
CA ALA A 91 -15.87 -0.39 25.32
C ALA A 91 -15.75 -0.77 23.83
N PHE A 92 -14.53 -0.75 23.28
CA PHE A 92 -14.27 -1.04 21.89
C PHE A 92 -14.49 -2.53 21.57
N ASP A 93 -15.31 -2.79 20.56
CA ASP A 93 -15.48 -4.10 19.94
C ASP A 93 -15.16 -4.01 18.43
N PRO A 94 -14.15 -4.74 17.92
CA PRO A 94 -13.85 -4.75 16.50
C PRO A 94 -14.99 -5.30 15.63
N ALA A 95 -15.94 -6.05 16.18
CA ALA A 95 -17.11 -6.56 15.46
C ALA A 95 -18.30 -5.57 15.44
N ASP A 96 -18.39 -4.65 16.41
CA ASP A 96 -19.47 -3.66 16.48
C ASP A 96 -18.97 -2.25 16.11
N ARG A 97 -19.32 -1.81 14.90
CA ARG A 97 -18.99 -0.47 14.37
C ARG A 97 -19.54 0.69 15.21
N ASN A 98 -20.54 0.48 16.05
CA ASN A 98 -21.08 1.54 16.91
C ASN A 98 -20.12 1.90 18.05
N THR A 99 -19.28 0.95 18.46
CA THR A 99 -18.23 1.14 19.48
C THR A 99 -17.00 1.85 18.93
N TRP A 100 -16.87 1.97 17.61
CA TRP A 100 -15.72 2.62 16.97
C TRP A 100 -15.78 4.13 17.15
N ALA A 101 -14.61 4.76 17.21
CA ALA A 101 -14.48 6.20 17.35
C ALA A 101 -15.17 6.93 16.19
N ASN A 102 -16.02 7.92 16.49
CA ASN A 102 -16.64 8.76 15.47
C ASN A 102 -15.81 10.03 15.28
N VAL A 103 -15.14 10.16 14.13
CA VAL A 103 -14.13 11.19 13.87
C VAL A 103 -14.52 12.03 12.66
N VAL A 104 -14.37 13.35 12.76
CA VAL A 104 -14.41 14.26 11.59
C VAL A 104 -12.97 14.51 11.13
N PRO A 105 -12.63 14.26 9.86
CA PRO A 105 -11.33 14.63 9.34
C PRO A 105 -11.10 16.14 9.42
N ARG A 106 -9.86 16.59 9.60
CA ARG A 106 -9.57 18.02 9.51
C ARG A 106 -9.86 18.56 8.10
N GLN A 107 -10.20 19.85 8.03
CA GLN A 107 -10.60 20.52 6.79
C GLN A 107 -9.47 20.63 5.75
N ASP A 108 -8.22 20.57 6.18
CA ASP A 108 -7.03 20.61 5.31
C ASP A 108 -6.70 19.25 4.68
N VAL A 109 -7.38 18.17 5.09
CA VAL A 109 -7.22 16.84 4.48
C VAL A 109 -8.02 16.79 3.18
N GLN A 110 -7.33 16.51 2.07
CA GLN A 110 -7.95 16.38 0.76
C GLN A 110 -8.28 14.92 0.45
N PHE A 111 -9.56 14.59 0.48
CA PHE A 111 -10.08 13.33 -0.04
C PHE A 111 -10.43 13.45 -1.52
N VAL A 112 -10.02 12.47 -2.30
CA VAL A 112 -10.24 12.39 -3.74
C VAL A 112 -10.69 10.99 -4.16
N ASP A 113 -11.30 10.87 -5.33
CA ASP A 113 -11.50 9.58 -5.98
C ASP A 113 -10.21 9.04 -6.63
N ARG A 114 -10.28 7.86 -7.24
CA ARG A 114 -9.15 7.23 -7.95
C ARG A 114 -8.59 8.08 -9.10
N ASN A 115 -9.37 9.02 -9.62
CA ASN A 115 -9.00 9.90 -10.73
C ASN A 115 -8.51 11.27 -10.22
N GLY A 116 -8.29 11.41 -8.91
CA GLY A 116 -7.84 12.66 -8.27
C GLY A 116 -8.92 13.74 -8.17
N ARG A 117 -10.19 13.43 -8.43
CA ARG A 117 -11.29 14.40 -8.32
C ARG A 117 -11.68 14.59 -6.85
N PRO A 118 -11.83 15.84 -6.36
CA PRO A 118 -12.21 16.09 -4.98
C PRO A 118 -13.54 15.43 -4.61
N ALA A 119 -13.59 14.80 -3.43
CA ALA A 119 -14.79 14.16 -2.90
C ALA A 119 -15.86 15.14 -2.38
N GLY A 120 -15.58 16.44 -2.38
CA GLY A 120 -16.48 17.48 -1.88
C GLY A 120 -16.86 17.26 -0.40
N GLN A 121 -18.13 17.49 -0.06
CA GLN A 121 -18.63 17.36 1.32
C GLN A 121 -18.48 15.95 1.89
N SER A 122 -18.53 14.91 1.03
CA SER A 122 -18.37 13.52 1.46
C SER A 122 -17.00 13.23 2.09
N GLY A 123 -15.96 13.97 1.69
CA GLY A 123 -14.62 13.86 2.25
C GLY A 123 -14.52 14.37 3.70
N LEU A 124 -15.41 15.29 4.09
CA LEU A 124 -15.44 15.89 5.44
C LEU A 124 -16.51 15.26 6.33
N ALA A 125 -17.24 14.26 5.84
CA ALA A 125 -18.28 13.60 6.60
C ALA A 125 -17.68 12.86 7.81
N PRO A 126 -18.40 12.78 8.95
CA PRO A 126 -17.98 11.98 10.10
C PRO A 126 -17.84 10.51 9.73
N ARG A 127 -16.83 9.83 10.29
CA ARG A 127 -16.48 8.44 9.95
C ARG A 127 -16.22 7.64 11.22
N ARG A 128 -16.66 6.37 11.21
CA ARG A 128 -16.32 5.40 12.25
C ARG A 128 -14.93 4.83 11.98
N ALA A 129 -13.98 5.15 12.84
CA ALA A 129 -12.59 4.71 12.73
C ALA A 129 -12.28 3.61 13.75
N ARG A 130 -11.80 2.47 13.23
CA ARG A 130 -11.39 1.33 14.06
C ARG A 130 -10.14 1.62 14.88
N TYR A 131 -9.22 2.38 14.31
CA TYR A 131 -7.93 2.71 14.93
C TYR A 131 -7.86 4.21 15.13
N VAL A 132 -7.66 4.62 16.39
CA VAL A 132 -7.44 6.02 16.77
C VAL A 132 -6.29 6.12 17.76
N ARG A 133 -5.59 7.25 17.71
CA ARG A 133 -4.51 7.59 18.63
C ARG A 133 -4.45 9.09 18.86
N GLU A 134 -3.73 9.51 19.89
CA GLU A 134 -3.35 10.92 20.03
C GLU A 134 -2.47 11.34 18.84
N PRO A 135 -2.50 12.61 18.40
CA PRO A 135 -1.64 13.07 17.32
C PRO A 135 -0.16 12.86 17.65
N LEU A 136 0.54 12.11 16.80
CA LEU A 136 1.98 11.86 16.93
C LEU A 136 2.72 12.40 15.72
N ALA A 137 3.86 13.05 15.97
CA ALA A 137 4.79 13.52 14.94
C ALA A 137 5.75 12.42 14.44
N GLN A 138 5.53 11.16 14.83
CA GLN A 138 6.43 10.06 14.50
C GLN A 138 6.25 9.61 13.04
N ASN A 139 7.38 9.48 12.35
CA ASN A 139 7.45 8.88 11.02
C ASN A 139 7.17 7.37 11.08
N PRO A 140 6.40 6.82 10.11
CA PRO A 140 6.13 5.39 10.07
C PRO A 140 7.43 4.57 9.89
N LEU A 141 7.43 3.29 10.28
CA LEU A 141 8.53 2.38 9.97
C LEU A 141 8.61 2.07 8.49
N LEU A 142 7.46 1.98 7.80
CA LEU A 142 7.38 1.60 6.39
C LEU A 142 6.48 2.55 5.59
N SER A 143 6.97 3.02 4.45
CA SER A 143 6.12 3.51 3.36
C SER A 143 6.18 2.54 2.19
N LEU A 144 5.03 2.04 1.78
CA LEU A 144 4.86 1.16 0.63
C LEU A 144 4.15 1.91 -0.49
N VAL A 145 4.69 1.86 -1.70
CA VAL A 145 4.03 2.39 -2.91
C VAL A 145 3.68 1.24 -3.82
N PHE A 146 2.39 0.99 -4.03
CA PHE A 146 1.93 0.15 -5.12
C PHE A 146 1.95 0.94 -6.42
N VAL A 147 2.85 0.59 -7.34
CA VAL A 147 2.82 1.12 -8.70
C VAL A 147 1.92 0.21 -9.52
N ARG A 148 0.81 0.75 -10.01
CA ARG A 148 -0.32 -0.03 -10.52
C ARG A 148 -0.99 0.67 -11.69
N TRP A 149 -1.77 -0.09 -12.45
CA TRP A 149 -2.55 0.47 -13.55
C TRP A 149 -3.64 1.42 -13.04
N GLY A 150 -3.74 2.58 -13.69
CA GLY A 150 -4.75 3.61 -13.44
C GLY A 150 -5.72 3.85 -14.59
N GLY A 151 -5.44 3.28 -15.76
CA GLY A 151 -6.29 3.40 -16.93
C GLY A 151 -7.49 2.48 -16.90
N ASP A 152 -8.34 2.60 -17.92
CA ASP A 152 -9.39 1.62 -18.17
C ASP A 152 -8.77 0.27 -18.59
N TYR A 153 -9.48 -0.80 -18.30
CA TYR A 153 -9.14 -2.17 -18.72
C TYR A 153 -10.44 -2.87 -19.10
N SER A 154 -10.33 -3.91 -19.92
CA SER A 154 -11.49 -4.59 -20.49
C SER A 154 -12.25 -5.40 -19.42
N ALA A 155 -13.58 -5.53 -19.59
CA ALA A 155 -14.39 -6.35 -18.69
C ALA A 155 -14.00 -7.84 -18.74
N TRP A 156 -13.43 -8.33 -19.86
CA TRP A 156 -12.97 -9.71 -19.95
C TRP A 156 -11.81 -10.00 -19.00
N MET A 157 -11.00 -8.98 -18.64
CA MET A 157 -9.97 -9.12 -17.60
C MET A 157 -10.57 -9.38 -16.21
N ASP A 158 -11.80 -8.94 -15.95
CA ASP A 158 -12.54 -9.25 -14.70
C ASP A 158 -13.28 -10.60 -14.78
N GLU A 159 -13.66 -11.04 -16.00
CA GLU A 159 -14.58 -12.17 -16.22
C GLU A 159 -13.87 -13.50 -16.57
N GLN A 160 -12.64 -13.48 -17.09
CA GLN A 160 -11.96 -14.67 -17.65
C GLN A 160 -10.88 -15.30 -16.75
N GLU A 161 -10.84 -14.98 -15.46
CA GLU A 161 -10.01 -15.67 -14.43
C GLU A 161 -10.55 -17.07 -14.05
N ALA A 162 -10.81 -17.92 -15.04
CA ALA A 162 -11.14 -19.31 -14.79
C ALA A 162 -10.31 -20.33 -15.54
N ASN A 163 -9.69 -20.06 -16.69
CA ASN A 163 -8.84 -21.02 -17.41
C ASN A 163 -8.30 -20.47 -18.75
N ASP A 164 -7.24 -19.66 -18.75
CA ASP A 164 -6.16 -19.90 -19.73
C ASP A 164 -4.85 -19.19 -19.31
N GLY A 165 -4.02 -19.93 -18.56
CA GLY A 165 -2.67 -19.52 -18.17
C GLY A 165 -2.48 -19.06 -16.71
N ASP A 166 -3.56 -19.05 -15.92
CA ASP A 166 -3.65 -18.30 -14.66
C ASP A 166 -2.71 -18.74 -13.54
N TRP A 167 -2.04 -17.75 -12.95
CA TRP A 167 -1.43 -17.80 -11.61
C TRP A 167 -2.50 -17.87 -10.48
N GLY A 168 -3.66 -18.49 -10.74
CA GLY A 168 -4.84 -18.56 -9.88
C GLY A 168 -5.60 -17.23 -9.75
N LYS A 169 -6.48 -17.14 -8.73
CA LYS A 169 -7.28 -15.95 -8.33
C LYS A 169 -6.49 -14.64 -8.13
N TYR A 170 -5.16 -14.72 -8.16
CA TYR A 170 -4.25 -13.61 -7.92
C TYR A 170 -3.42 -13.28 -9.17
N GLY A 171 -3.82 -13.82 -10.32
CA GLY A 171 -2.89 -14.18 -11.38
C GLY A 171 -2.71 -13.22 -12.54
N SER A 172 -3.73 -12.45 -12.95
CA SER A 172 -3.60 -11.25 -13.81
C SER A 172 -5.01 -10.76 -14.16
N PRO A 173 -5.47 -9.64 -13.58
CA PRO A 173 -5.38 -8.31 -14.21
C PRO A 173 -4.81 -7.27 -13.19
N PRO A 174 -5.08 -5.93 -13.14
CA PRO A 174 -4.50 -5.08 -12.09
C PRO A 174 -5.03 -5.54 -10.74
N SER A 175 -4.29 -6.43 -10.07
CA SER A 175 -4.84 -7.33 -9.07
C SER A 175 -5.00 -6.60 -7.74
N ASP A 176 -6.05 -5.79 -7.67
CA ASP A 176 -6.44 -5.03 -6.50
C ASP A 176 -6.68 -5.94 -5.31
N GLN A 177 -7.22 -7.14 -5.57
CA GLN A 177 -7.38 -8.18 -4.57
C GLN A 177 -6.04 -8.63 -3.98
N TYR A 178 -5.00 -8.78 -4.79
CA TYR A 178 -3.67 -9.15 -4.30
C TYR A 178 -3.05 -8.01 -3.49
N MET A 179 -3.12 -6.77 -3.97
CA MET A 179 -2.62 -5.61 -3.21
C MET A 179 -3.38 -5.43 -1.89
N ALA A 180 -4.70 -5.62 -1.89
CA ALA A 180 -5.52 -5.64 -0.68
C ALA A 180 -5.07 -6.76 0.27
N ALA A 181 -4.82 -7.97 -0.23
CA ALA A 181 -4.29 -9.08 0.57
C ALA A 181 -2.90 -8.78 1.15
N VAL A 182 -1.99 -8.15 0.38
CA VAL A 182 -0.69 -7.70 0.91
C VAL A 182 -0.86 -6.75 2.09
N VAL A 183 -1.87 -5.86 2.06
CA VAL A 183 -2.18 -4.97 3.17
C VAL A 183 -2.83 -5.73 4.33
N ASP A 184 -3.91 -6.45 4.09
CA ASP A 184 -4.76 -7.05 5.12
C ASP A 184 -4.15 -8.31 5.78
N GLU A 185 -3.45 -9.11 5.01
CA GLU A 185 -2.81 -10.35 5.47
C GLU A 185 -1.32 -10.17 5.74
N GLY A 186 -0.66 -9.25 5.05
CA GLY A 186 0.74 -8.91 5.26
C GLY A 186 0.91 -7.80 6.30
N LEU A 187 0.70 -6.54 5.90
CA LEU A 187 1.05 -5.36 6.71
C LEU A 187 0.27 -5.30 8.03
N MET A 188 -1.05 -5.52 7.98
CA MET A 188 -1.97 -5.47 9.13
C MET A 188 -1.80 -6.62 10.11
N ARG A 189 -0.97 -7.63 9.79
CA ARG A 189 -0.65 -8.75 10.67
C ARG A 189 0.83 -8.82 11.04
N HIS A 190 1.66 -7.95 10.46
CA HIS A 190 3.10 -7.99 10.66
C HIS A 190 3.47 -7.52 12.08
N PRO A 191 4.17 -8.31 12.89
CA PRO A 191 4.37 -8.06 14.32
C PRO A 191 5.15 -6.78 14.64
N ARG A 192 5.99 -6.30 13.70
CA ARG A 192 6.71 -5.02 13.85
C ARG A 192 5.96 -3.80 13.34
N LEU A 193 4.98 -4.00 12.46
CA LEU A 193 4.17 -2.92 11.91
C LEU A 193 2.88 -2.75 12.72
N VAL A 194 2.50 -3.79 13.47
CA VAL A 194 1.33 -3.83 14.36
C VAL A 194 1.80 -4.10 15.78
N GLY A 195 2.16 -3.03 16.49
CA GLY A 195 2.68 -3.10 17.87
C GLY A 195 1.61 -3.12 18.97
N GLY A 196 0.33 -3.20 18.59
CA GLY A 196 -0.80 -3.17 19.51
C GLY A 196 -2.08 -2.57 18.89
N PRO A 197 -3.15 -2.40 19.69
CA PRO A 197 -4.48 -2.00 19.20
C PRO A 197 -4.56 -0.63 18.51
N ALA A 198 -3.53 0.23 18.68
CA ALA A 198 -3.48 1.58 18.11
C ALA A 198 -2.12 1.89 17.43
N VAL A 199 -1.32 0.86 17.16
CA VAL A 199 0.02 1.01 16.60
C VAL A 199 0.04 0.38 15.23
N LEU A 200 -0.24 1.19 14.20
CA LEU A 200 -0.03 0.85 12.81
C LEU A 200 1.14 1.71 12.32
N ASP A 201 2.31 1.10 12.14
CA ASP A 201 3.56 1.81 11.90
C ASP A 201 3.96 1.77 10.42
N PHE A 202 2.97 1.98 9.55
CA PHE A 202 3.14 1.99 8.11
C PHE A 202 2.17 2.96 7.41
N GLU A 203 2.49 3.29 6.17
CA GLU A 203 1.60 3.97 5.23
C GLU A 203 1.70 3.32 3.84
N VAL A 204 0.60 3.35 3.10
CA VAL A 204 0.48 2.76 1.76
C VAL A 204 -0.03 3.81 0.78
N PHE A 205 0.62 3.86 -0.38
CA PHE A 205 0.26 4.71 -1.50
C PHE A 205 -0.06 3.85 -2.72
N GLY A 206 -1.02 4.29 -3.53
CA GLY A 206 -1.17 3.89 -4.91
C GLY A 206 -0.55 4.96 -5.81
N LEU A 207 0.34 4.55 -6.71
CA LEU A 207 0.85 5.36 -7.81
C LEU A 207 0.23 4.81 -9.09
N PHE A 208 -0.71 5.54 -9.68
CA PHE A 208 -1.52 5.08 -10.81
C PHE A 208 -0.87 5.50 -12.12
N VAL A 209 -0.57 4.52 -12.96
CA VAL A 209 0.07 4.68 -14.28
C VAL A 209 -0.88 4.14 -15.34
N SER A 210 -1.13 4.89 -16.40
CA SER A 210 -2.04 4.53 -17.50
C SER A 210 -1.34 4.45 -18.86
N SER A 211 -0.02 4.65 -18.90
CA SER A 211 0.79 4.55 -20.12
C SER A 211 2.28 4.38 -19.80
N SER A 212 3.05 3.89 -20.77
CA SER A 212 4.51 3.90 -20.77
C SER A 212 5.09 5.29 -20.63
N ARG A 213 4.42 6.31 -21.18
CA ARG A 213 4.83 7.71 -20.98
C ARG A 213 4.78 8.09 -19.50
N GLU A 214 3.70 7.74 -18.80
CA GLU A 214 3.58 8.03 -17.37
C GLU A 214 4.59 7.23 -16.55
N ALA A 215 4.88 5.97 -16.93
CA ALA A 215 5.97 5.21 -16.32
C ALA A 215 7.33 5.92 -16.47
N TRP A 216 7.64 6.48 -17.64
CA TRP A 216 8.84 7.32 -17.82
C TRP A 216 8.85 8.55 -16.90
N GLU A 217 7.68 9.21 -16.75
CA GLU A 217 7.54 10.37 -15.86
C GLU A 217 7.76 9.99 -14.39
N VAL A 218 7.39 8.77 -13.95
CA VAL A 218 7.73 8.25 -12.62
C VAL A 218 9.24 8.23 -12.40
N GLY A 219 10.01 7.82 -13.42
CA GLY A 219 11.48 7.83 -13.35
C GLY A 219 12.06 9.22 -13.09
N GLY A 220 11.54 10.25 -13.79
CA GLY A 220 11.92 11.64 -13.54
C GLY A 220 11.46 12.17 -12.17
N ALA A 221 10.36 11.64 -11.65
CA ALA A 221 9.79 12.04 -10.36
C ALA A 221 10.37 11.29 -9.14
N ALA A 222 11.20 10.25 -9.35
CA ALA A 222 11.70 9.39 -8.28
C ALA A 222 12.35 10.13 -7.09
N PRO A 223 13.18 11.18 -7.26
CA PRO A 223 13.73 11.94 -6.14
C PRO A 223 12.66 12.67 -5.32
N MET A 224 11.58 13.12 -5.96
CA MET A 224 10.46 13.74 -5.26
C MET A 224 9.62 12.69 -4.54
N LEU A 225 9.43 11.50 -5.14
CA LEU A 225 8.68 10.40 -4.54
C LEU A 225 9.34 10.01 -3.21
N SER A 226 10.66 9.86 -3.22
CA SER A 226 11.47 9.59 -2.03
C SER A 226 11.30 10.61 -0.90
N LYS A 227 11.01 11.88 -1.22
CA LYS A 227 10.77 12.96 -0.23
C LYS A 227 9.34 12.96 0.32
N VAL A 228 8.36 12.49 -0.45
CA VAL A 228 6.95 12.44 -0.01
C VAL A 228 6.73 11.30 0.98
N LEU A 229 7.42 10.16 0.79
CA LEU A 229 7.33 9.00 1.67
C LEU A 229 8.01 9.27 3.01
N LYS A 230 7.27 9.12 4.11
CA LYS A 230 7.73 9.48 5.47
C LYS A 230 8.44 8.33 6.18
N GLY A 231 8.33 7.12 5.65
CA GLY A 231 8.77 5.88 6.28
C GLY A 231 10.28 5.79 6.43
N LYS A 232 10.74 5.16 7.53
CA LYS A 232 12.17 4.83 7.70
C LYS A 232 12.65 3.85 6.62
N LYS A 233 11.81 2.87 6.29
CA LYS A 233 11.95 2.01 5.11
C LYS A 233 10.96 2.47 4.05
N ARG A 234 11.42 2.54 2.79
CA ARG A 234 10.63 3.01 1.65
C ARG A 234 10.80 2.01 0.51
N THR A 235 9.69 1.55 -0.04
CA THR A 235 9.71 0.53 -1.09
C THR A 235 8.57 0.74 -2.08
N CYS A 236 8.83 0.42 -3.34
CA CYS A 236 7.85 0.33 -4.41
C CYS A 236 7.57 -1.15 -4.68
N PHE A 237 6.30 -1.46 -4.92
CA PHE A 237 5.81 -2.77 -5.33
C PHE A 237 5.15 -2.61 -6.68
N TRP A 238 5.74 -3.23 -7.71
CA TRP A 238 5.37 -2.97 -9.10
C TRP A 238 4.40 -4.04 -9.61
N MET A 239 3.16 -3.63 -9.86
CA MET A 239 2.08 -4.46 -10.43
C MET A 239 1.78 -4.02 -11.87
N LEU A 240 2.84 -4.07 -12.68
CA LEU A 240 2.85 -3.74 -14.10
C LEU A 240 3.74 -4.76 -14.81
N TRP A 241 3.41 -5.07 -16.07
CA TRP A 241 4.08 -6.13 -16.82
C TRP A 241 4.90 -5.54 -17.97
N PRO A 242 6.19 -5.89 -18.12
CA PRO A 242 7.00 -5.37 -19.21
C PRO A 242 6.56 -5.99 -20.56
N ALA A 243 6.37 -5.14 -21.56
CA ALA A 243 6.10 -5.51 -22.94
C ALA A 243 7.19 -5.00 -23.89
N GLU A 244 7.39 -5.71 -25.01
CA GLU A 244 8.32 -5.30 -26.09
C GLU A 244 7.72 -4.28 -27.04
N TRP A 245 6.40 -4.18 -27.06
CA TRP A 245 5.65 -3.26 -27.89
C TRP A 245 5.32 -1.97 -27.14
N ARG A 246 5.02 -0.92 -27.90
CA ARG A 246 4.53 0.36 -27.37
C ARG A 246 3.08 0.20 -26.91
N ASP A 247 2.64 1.12 -26.05
CA ASP A 247 1.25 1.24 -25.64
C ASP A 247 0.32 1.18 -26.87
N THR A 248 -0.51 0.14 -26.92
CA THR A 248 -1.52 -0.01 -27.99
C THR A 248 -2.74 0.85 -27.71
N GLY A 249 -2.91 1.32 -26.46
CA GLY A 249 -4.13 2.00 -25.99
C GLY A 249 -5.34 1.06 -25.90
N ASP A 250 -5.12 -0.24 -26.14
CA ASP A 250 -6.13 -1.27 -26.11
C ASP A 250 -6.33 -1.73 -24.65
N PRO A 251 -7.54 -1.62 -24.10
CA PRO A 251 -7.87 -2.07 -22.75
C PRO A 251 -7.54 -3.55 -22.48
N ASP A 252 -7.46 -4.37 -23.53
CA ASP A 252 -7.09 -5.80 -23.47
C ASP A 252 -5.60 -6.00 -23.15
N PHE A 253 -4.79 -4.96 -23.28
CA PHE A 253 -3.37 -4.95 -22.91
C PHE A 253 -3.10 -3.98 -21.77
N ALA A 254 -4.12 -3.66 -20.97
CA ALA A 254 -3.94 -2.88 -19.76
C ALA A 254 -2.83 -3.48 -18.89
N CYS A 255 -2.12 -2.60 -18.19
CA CYS A 255 -1.00 -2.93 -17.31
C CYS A 255 0.28 -3.44 -17.99
N TYR A 256 0.25 -3.76 -19.29
CA TYR A 256 1.47 -3.95 -20.08
C TYR A 256 2.09 -2.59 -20.39
N VAL A 257 3.35 -2.43 -19.99
CA VAL A 257 4.11 -1.19 -20.12
C VAL A 257 5.40 -1.48 -20.87
N GLU A 258 5.80 -0.58 -21.76
CA GLU A 258 7.06 -0.67 -22.49
C GLU A 258 8.20 -0.98 -21.52
N ARG A 259 8.91 -2.08 -21.79
CA ARG A 259 9.99 -2.58 -20.94
C ARG A 259 10.98 -1.50 -20.52
N GLN A 260 11.38 -0.64 -21.45
CA GLN A 260 12.38 0.40 -21.19
C GLN A 260 11.83 1.46 -20.22
N ALA A 261 10.55 1.82 -20.35
CA ALA A 261 9.87 2.72 -19.43
C ALA A 261 9.78 2.14 -18.03
N LEU A 262 9.30 0.89 -17.91
CA LEU A 262 9.12 0.23 -16.62
C LEU A 262 10.45 0.05 -15.89
N PHE A 263 11.44 -0.57 -16.52
CA PHE A 263 12.74 -0.78 -15.88
C PHE A 263 13.54 0.51 -15.70
N GLY A 264 13.33 1.51 -16.56
CA GLY A 264 13.87 2.86 -16.39
C GLY A 264 13.36 3.50 -15.09
N ALA A 265 12.05 3.44 -14.88
CA ALA A 265 11.39 3.95 -13.68
C ALA A 265 11.84 3.21 -12.41
N MET A 266 11.88 1.87 -12.45
CA MET A 266 12.37 1.03 -11.34
C MET A 266 13.78 1.40 -10.92
N ARG A 267 14.72 1.48 -11.87
CA ARG A 267 16.11 1.87 -11.60
C ARG A 267 16.22 3.28 -11.03
N ALA A 268 15.42 4.21 -11.53
CA ALA A 268 15.41 5.57 -11.01
C ALA A 268 14.87 5.65 -9.57
N CYS A 269 13.82 4.88 -9.24
CA CYS A 269 13.32 4.73 -7.88
C CYS A 269 14.39 4.14 -6.94
N GLU A 270 15.09 3.08 -7.36
CA GLU A 270 16.20 2.49 -6.60
C GLU A 270 17.34 3.47 -6.37
N ALA A 271 17.74 4.21 -7.40
CA ALA A 271 18.74 5.26 -7.29
C ALA A 271 18.31 6.39 -6.32
N ALA A 272 17.01 6.64 -6.19
CA ALA A 272 16.43 7.57 -5.20
C ALA A 272 16.27 6.95 -3.79
N GLY A 273 16.73 5.72 -3.57
CA GLY A 273 16.67 5.01 -2.30
C GLY A 273 15.34 4.31 -2.01
N LEU A 274 14.50 4.11 -3.03
CA LEU A 274 13.25 3.35 -2.95
C LEU A 274 13.52 1.93 -3.44
N ARG A 275 13.46 0.94 -2.54
CA ARG A 275 13.67 -0.45 -2.94
C ARG A 275 12.54 -0.87 -3.90
N SER A 276 12.87 -1.57 -4.98
CA SER A 276 11.84 -2.20 -5.82
C SER A 276 11.66 -3.64 -5.35
N GLY A 277 10.43 -4.00 -5.00
CA GLY A 277 9.99 -5.40 -4.99
C GLY A 277 9.20 -5.65 -6.26
N PHE A 278 9.61 -6.64 -7.05
CA PHE A 278 8.68 -7.33 -7.94
C PHE A 278 7.92 -8.35 -7.09
N PRO A 279 6.70 -8.83 -7.43
CA PRO A 279 6.21 -10.07 -6.87
C PRO A 279 7.18 -11.20 -7.22
N HIS A 280 8.18 -11.43 -6.38
CA HIS A 280 8.99 -12.63 -6.41
C HIS A 280 8.63 -13.44 -5.15
N PRO A 281 8.12 -14.67 -5.29
CA PRO A 281 7.75 -15.51 -4.15
C PRO A 281 8.87 -15.69 -3.11
N ALA A 282 10.14 -15.52 -3.51
CA ALA A 282 11.27 -15.59 -2.58
C ALA A 282 11.39 -14.38 -1.64
N ASP A 283 10.91 -13.19 -2.05
CA ASP A 283 11.11 -11.94 -1.30
C ASP A 283 10.10 -11.78 -0.15
N GLN A 284 9.13 -12.68 -0.03
CA GLN A 284 8.15 -12.72 1.06
C GLN A 284 8.62 -13.53 2.28
N PHE A 285 9.77 -14.21 2.18
CA PHE A 285 10.27 -15.13 3.21
C PHE A 285 11.65 -14.78 3.77
N GLU A 286 12.19 -13.59 3.47
CA GLU A 286 13.48 -13.10 4.01
C GLU A 286 13.33 -11.99 5.07
#